data_AF-A0A966Y7E7-F1
#
_entry.id   AF-A0A966Y7E7-F1
#
_cell.length_a   1.000
_cell.length_b   1.000
_cell.length_c   1.000
_cell.angle_alpha   90.00
_cell.angle_beta   90.00
_cell.angle_gamma   90.00
#
_symmetry.space_group_name_H-M   'P 1'
#
loop_
_entity.id
_entity.type
_entity.pdbx_description
1 polymer ?
#
loop_
_entity_poly.entity_id
_entity_poly.type
_entity_poly.pdbx_seq_one_letter_code
_entity_poly.pdbx_strand_id
1 'polypeptide(L)'
;RDEFDRDPEACCNKWAAENTKVRNIILQGRERLGSVKMSDQMLEICAEICVAMGSDGLRGELTLLKTARAFAALQGDLMVHNDHIKRIAPMALSHRLRRDPLDDTGSTVRVERTLDAVLG
;
A
#
# COMPACT_ATOMS: atom_id res chain seq x y z
N ARG A 1 26.78 1.23 -7.05
CA ARG A 1 27.13 2.54 -7.66
C ARG A 1 28.40 2.37 -8.49
N ASP A 2 29.46 1.87 -7.88
CA ASP A 2 30.75 1.58 -8.53
C ASP A 2 30.67 0.72 -9.80
N GLU A 3 29.84 -0.33 -9.84
CA GLU A 3 29.66 -1.15 -11.06
C GLU A 3 29.09 -0.34 -12.23
N PHE A 4 28.12 0.53 -11.97
CA PHE A 4 27.48 1.38 -12.98
C PHE A 4 28.43 2.49 -13.44
N ASP A 5 29.18 3.09 -12.52
CA ASP A 5 30.12 4.18 -12.85
C ASP A 5 31.30 3.69 -13.72
N ARG A 6 31.66 2.39 -13.64
CA ARG A 6 32.71 1.78 -14.45
C ARG A 6 32.23 1.34 -15.83
N ASP A 7 31.06 0.70 -15.90
CA ASP A 7 30.46 0.22 -17.13
C ASP A 7 28.93 0.26 -17.03
N PRO A 8 28.29 1.36 -17.46
CA PRO A 8 26.85 1.51 -17.41
C PRO A 8 26.11 0.46 -18.25
N GLU A 9 26.67 0.05 -19.38
CA GLU A 9 26.01 -0.84 -20.33
C GLU A 9 25.99 -2.27 -19.80
N ALA A 10 27.13 -2.77 -19.30
CA ALA A 10 27.20 -4.07 -18.64
C ALA A 10 26.28 -4.14 -17.40
N CYS A 11 26.22 -3.06 -16.61
CA CYS A 11 25.32 -2.98 -15.46
C CYS A 11 23.84 -3.04 -15.89
N CYS A 12 23.46 -2.28 -16.91
CA CYS A 12 22.10 -2.32 -17.48
C CYS A 12 21.75 -3.71 -18.01
N ASN A 13 22.66 -4.36 -18.75
CA ASN A 13 22.45 -5.70 -19.28
C ASN A 13 22.29 -6.75 -18.17
N LYS A 14 23.08 -6.64 -17.09
CA LYS A 14 22.97 -7.52 -15.91
C LYS A 14 21.59 -7.46 -15.26
N TRP A 15 20.96 -6.28 -15.18
CA TRP A 15 19.66 -6.09 -14.52
C TRP A 15 18.46 -6.07 -15.49
N ALA A 16 18.69 -6.19 -16.80
CA ALA A 16 17.64 -6.05 -17.83
C ALA A 16 16.47 -7.04 -17.64
N ALA A 17 16.77 -8.28 -17.27
CA ALA A 17 15.74 -9.30 -17.02
C ALA A 17 14.85 -8.94 -15.82
N GLU A 18 15.44 -8.54 -14.68
CA GLU A 18 14.68 -8.16 -13.48
C GLU A 18 13.87 -6.88 -13.70
N ASN A 19 14.44 -5.89 -14.39
CA ASN A 19 13.72 -4.67 -14.77
C ASN A 19 12.53 -5.00 -15.69
N THR A 20 12.69 -5.95 -16.61
CA THR A 20 11.61 -6.39 -17.49
C THR A 20 10.50 -7.08 -16.69
N LYS A 21 10.82 -7.90 -15.69
CA LYS A 21 9.82 -8.51 -14.79
C LYS A 21 9.01 -7.44 -14.05
N VAL A 22 9.69 -6.48 -13.41
CA VAL A 22 9.02 -5.38 -12.69
C VAL A 22 8.16 -4.54 -13.63
N ARG A 23 8.66 -4.21 -14.82
CA ARG A 23 7.90 -3.50 -15.87
C ARG A 23 6.62 -4.26 -16.22
N ASN A 24 6.72 -5.57 -16.45
CA ASN A 24 5.57 -6.39 -16.83
C ASN A 24 4.52 -6.45 -15.71
N ILE A 25 4.94 -6.57 -14.45
CA ILE A 25 4.04 -6.50 -13.28
C ILE A 25 3.27 -5.17 -13.27
N ILE A 26 3.95 -4.05 -13.49
CA ILE A 26 3.32 -2.72 -13.51
C ILE A 26 2.33 -2.58 -14.66
N LEU A 27 2.71 -3.02 -15.87
CA LEU A 27 1.82 -2.94 -17.04
C LEU A 27 0.56 -3.79 -16.86
N GLN A 28 0.71 -5.04 -16.42
CA GLN A 28 -0.43 -5.92 -16.13
C GLN A 28 -1.31 -5.37 -15.00
N GLY A 29 -0.70 -4.82 -13.95
CA GLY A 29 -1.45 -4.18 -12.86
C GLY A 29 -2.27 -2.98 -13.34
N ARG A 30 -1.73 -2.16 -14.25
CA ARG A 30 -2.46 -1.04 -14.87
C ARG A 30 -3.67 -1.51 -15.68
N GLU A 31 -3.52 -2.58 -16.45
CA GLU A 31 -4.61 -3.18 -17.24
C GLU A 31 -5.72 -3.74 -16.33
N ARG A 32 -5.35 -4.41 -15.23
CA ARG A 32 -6.30 -5.01 -14.28
C ARG A 32 -6.99 -3.99 -13.37
N LEU A 33 -6.38 -2.83 -13.12
CA LEU A 33 -6.84 -1.89 -12.09
C LEU A 33 -8.33 -1.53 -12.20
N GLY A 34 -8.87 -1.42 -13.43
CA GLY A 34 -10.28 -1.10 -13.67
C GLY A 34 -11.25 -2.24 -13.33
N SER A 35 -10.79 -3.49 -13.30
CA SER A 35 -11.62 -4.67 -12.99
C SER A 35 -11.56 -5.08 -11.52
N VAL A 36 -10.54 -4.65 -10.76
CA VAL A 36 -10.41 -4.99 -9.33
C VAL A 36 -11.58 -4.45 -8.54
N LYS A 37 -12.27 -5.35 -7.83
CA LYS A 37 -13.43 -5.04 -7.00
C LYS A 37 -13.05 -4.91 -5.54
N MET A 38 -13.89 -4.19 -4.81
CA MET A 38 -13.83 -4.04 -3.37
C MET A 38 -15.24 -4.27 -2.85
N SER A 39 -15.41 -5.24 -1.95
CA SER A 39 -16.71 -5.53 -1.35
C SER A 39 -17.08 -4.46 -0.33
N ASP A 40 -18.37 -4.34 -0.03
CA ASP A 40 -18.86 -3.40 0.99
C ASP A 40 -18.19 -3.65 2.35
N GLN A 41 -17.98 -4.91 2.72
CA GLN A 41 -17.21 -5.28 3.92
C GLN A 41 -15.80 -4.69 3.94
N MET A 42 -15.10 -4.68 2.80
CA MET A 42 -13.75 -4.09 2.74
C MET A 42 -13.81 -2.56 2.82
N LEU A 43 -14.87 -1.94 2.31
CA LEU A 43 -15.11 -0.49 2.45
C LEU A 43 -15.35 -0.14 3.92
N GLU A 44 -16.20 -0.90 4.61
CA GLU A 44 -16.49 -0.75 6.05
C GLU A 44 -15.22 -0.86 6.88
N ILE A 45 -14.41 -1.90 6.66
CA ILE A 45 -13.10 -2.08 7.31
C ILE A 45 -12.20 -0.86 7.11
N CYS A 46 -12.11 -0.34 5.89
CA CYS A 46 -11.30 0.85 5.60
C CYS A 46 -11.80 2.09 6.37
N ALA A 47 -13.12 2.27 6.46
CA ALA A 47 -13.72 3.34 7.24
C ALA A 47 -13.43 3.18 8.74
N GLU A 48 -13.61 1.97 9.28
CA GLU A 48 -13.33 1.64 10.69
C GLU A 48 -11.86 1.92 11.06
N ILE A 49 -10.91 1.51 10.22
CA ILE A 49 -9.48 1.82 10.42
C ILE A 49 -9.26 3.34 10.48
N CYS A 50 -9.82 4.10 9.53
CA CYS A 50 -9.64 5.55 9.49
C CYS A 50 -10.28 6.27 10.69
N VAL A 51 -11.43 5.79 11.16
CA VAL A 51 -12.10 6.29 12.37
C VAL A 51 -11.27 5.98 13.61
N ALA A 52 -10.83 4.73 13.78
CA ALA A 52 -10.08 4.29 14.96
C ALA A 52 -8.74 5.04 15.12
N MET A 53 -8.11 5.41 14.02
CA MET A 53 -6.89 6.22 14.02
C MET A 53 -7.11 7.72 14.22
N GLY A 54 -8.36 8.21 14.21
CA GLY A 54 -8.67 9.63 14.27
C GLY A 54 -8.17 10.42 13.05
N SER A 55 -8.15 9.80 11.86
CA SER A 55 -7.80 10.51 10.62
C SER A 55 -8.86 11.57 10.30
N ASP A 56 -8.45 12.82 10.13
CA ASP A 56 -9.36 13.89 9.74
C ASP A 56 -9.73 13.80 8.25
N GLY A 57 -11.04 13.83 8.00
CA GLY A 57 -11.69 13.79 6.69
C GLY A 57 -11.48 12.50 5.88
N LEU A 58 -12.15 12.45 4.71
CA LEU A 58 -12.19 11.28 3.81
C LEU A 58 -10.90 11.04 3.02
N ARG A 59 -9.90 11.92 3.13
CA ARG A 59 -8.66 11.80 2.35
C ARG A 59 -7.83 10.58 2.72
N GLY A 60 -7.81 10.19 4.00
CA GLY A 60 -7.10 8.99 4.45
C GLY A 60 -7.74 7.73 3.87
N GLU A 61 -9.06 7.63 4.02
CA GLU A 61 -9.86 6.52 3.54
C GLU A 61 -9.76 6.36 2.01
N LEU A 62 -10.01 7.43 1.24
CA LEU A 62 -9.89 7.38 -0.22
C LEU A 62 -8.48 6.99 -0.69
N THR A 63 -7.44 7.39 0.05
CA THR A 63 -6.06 7.00 -0.25
C THR A 63 -5.86 5.52 0.02
N LEU A 64 -6.31 5.02 1.17
CA LEU A 64 -6.29 3.61 1.57
C LEU A 64 -7.00 2.71 0.53
N LEU A 65 -8.23 3.09 0.13
CA LEU A 65 -9.02 2.36 -0.86
C LEU A 65 -8.29 2.27 -2.21
N LYS A 66 -7.78 3.40 -2.72
CA LYS A 66 -7.11 3.46 -4.02
C LYS A 66 -5.80 2.68 -4.03
N THR A 67 -5.01 2.76 -2.96
CA THR A 67 -3.73 2.05 -2.86
C THR A 67 -3.93 0.55 -2.63
N ALA A 68 -4.92 0.13 -1.85
CA ALA A 68 -5.28 -1.29 -1.68
C ALA A 68 -5.69 -1.91 -3.02
N ARG A 69 -6.54 -1.22 -3.80
CA ARG A 69 -6.95 -1.67 -5.13
C ARG A 69 -5.78 -1.73 -6.10
N ALA A 70 -4.88 -0.73 -6.07
CA ALA A 70 -3.68 -0.74 -6.90
C ALA A 70 -2.72 -1.87 -6.53
N PHE A 71 -2.57 -2.16 -5.23
CA PHE A 71 -1.72 -3.24 -4.76
C PHE A 71 -2.29 -4.62 -5.13
N ALA A 72 -3.60 -4.83 -4.97
CA ALA A 72 -4.28 -6.03 -5.45
C ALA A 72 -4.07 -6.24 -6.96
N ALA A 73 -4.20 -5.18 -7.77
CA ALA A 73 -3.96 -5.25 -9.20
C ALA A 73 -2.52 -5.65 -9.55
N LEU A 74 -1.53 -5.13 -8.82
CA LEU A 74 -0.11 -5.50 -8.97
C LEU A 74 0.16 -6.96 -8.59
N GLN A 75 -0.55 -7.49 -7.58
CA GLN A 75 -0.48 -8.91 -7.20
C GLN A 75 -1.25 -9.82 -8.17
N GLY A 76 -2.15 -9.26 -8.97
CA GLY A 76 -2.98 -9.99 -9.92
C GLY A 76 -4.30 -10.50 -9.35
N ASP A 77 -4.71 -9.98 -8.19
CA ASP A 77 -5.99 -10.27 -7.60
C ASP A 77 -7.11 -9.44 -8.24
N LEU A 78 -8.29 -10.05 -8.36
CA LEU A 78 -9.50 -9.40 -8.85
C LEU A 78 -10.32 -8.73 -7.74
N MET A 79 -9.97 -8.99 -6.47
CA MET A 79 -10.66 -8.53 -5.28
C MET A 79 -9.66 -8.01 -4.25
N VAL A 80 -10.02 -6.96 -3.53
CA VAL A 80 -9.27 -6.50 -2.36
C VAL A 80 -9.54 -7.44 -1.19
N HIS A 81 -8.49 -7.84 -0.48
CA HIS A 81 -8.54 -8.68 0.73
C HIS A 81 -7.84 -7.97 1.88
N ASN A 82 -8.03 -8.48 3.11
CA ASN A 82 -7.41 -7.93 4.32
C ASN A 82 -5.89 -7.78 4.21
N ASP A 83 -5.20 -8.74 3.57
CA ASP A 83 -3.75 -8.69 3.41
C ASP A 83 -3.28 -7.48 2.59
N HIS A 84 -4.08 -7.06 1.60
CA HIS A 84 -3.79 -5.84 0.85
C HIS A 84 -3.87 -4.62 1.76
N ILE A 85 -4.95 -4.49 2.52
CA ILE A 85 -5.19 -3.38 3.45
C ILE A 85 -4.07 -3.34 4.51
N LYS A 86 -3.77 -4.48 5.15
CA LYS A 86 -2.68 -4.60 6.14
C LYS A 86 -1.35 -4.12 5.57
N ARG A 87 -1.04 -4.50 4.33
CA ARG A 87 0.22 -4.14 3.68
C ARG A 87 0.34 -2.65 3.38
N ILE A 88 -0.75 -2.00 2.95
CA ILE A 88 -0.69 -0.61 2.46
C ILE A 88 -1.02 0.44 3.52
N ALA A 89 -1.73 0.06 4.59
CA ALA A 89 -2.23 0.99 5.59
C ALA A 89 -1.12 1.80 6.28
N PRO A 90 0.03 1.23 6.71
CA PRO A 90 1.09 2.02 7.31
C PRO A 90 1.64 3.11 6.37
N MET A 91 1.80 2.79 5.08
CA MET A 91 2.25 3.78 4.10
C MET A 91 1.18 4.86 3.83
N ALA A 92 -0.08 4.46 3.73
CA ALA A 92 -1.18 5.36 3.42
C ALA A 92 -1.56 6.28 4.59
N LEU A 93 -1.29 5.88 5.84
CA LEU A 93 -1.93 6.49 7.01
C LEU A 93 -0.96 7.03 8.07
N SER A 94 0.28 6.51 8.18
CA SER A 94 1.21 6.91 9.25
C SER A 94 1.49 8.41 9.32
N HIS A 95 1.48 9.09 8.17
CA HIS A 95 1.71 10.54 8.07
C HIS A 95 0.45 11.38 8.33
N ARG A 96 -0.71 10.74 8.51
CA ARG A 96 -2.01 11.37 8.77
C ARG A 96 -2.45 11.26 10.23
N LEU A 97 -1.71 10.49 11.04
CA LEU A 97 -1.98 10.36 12.46
C LEU A 97 -1.74 11.68 13.18
N ARG A 98 -2.73 12.10 13.97
CA ARG A 98 -2.50 13.18 14.92
C ARG A 98 -1.51 12.68 15.97
N ARG A 99 -0.45 13.46 16.20
CA ARG A 99 0.53 13.17 17.23
C ARG A 99 -0.06 13.60 18.57
N ASP A 100 -0.20 12.65 19.48
CA ASP A 100 -0.38 12.97 20.90
C ASP A 100 1.01 13.34 21.44
N PRO A 101 1.20 14.55 22.00
CA PRO A 101 2.49 14.94 22.60
C PRO A 101 2.98 14.01 23.71
N LEU A 102 2.10 13.20 24.30
CA LEU A 102 2.40 12.24 25.35
C LEU A 102 2.63 10.81 24.81
N ASP A 103 2.42 10.58 23.52
CA ASP A 103 2.64 9.29 22.87
C ASP A 103 3.95 9.29 22.07
N ASP A 104 4.97 8.66 22.65
CA ASP A 104 6.29 8.45 22.00
C ASP A 104 6.30 7.26 21.03
N THR A 105 5.17 6.58 20.84
CA THR A 105 5.07 5.44 19.93
C THR A 105 5.19 5.90 18.47
N GLY A 106 6.03 5.23 17.69
CA GLY A 106 6.16 5.49 16.26
C GLY A 106 4.82 5.32 15.51
N SER A 107 4.57 6.19 14.52
CA SER A 107 3.31 6.22 13.76
C SER A 107 2.97 4.87 13.11
N THR A 108 3.95 4.18 12.53
CA THR A 108 3.79 2.84 11.95
C THR A 108 3.24 1.83 12.97
N VAL A 109 3.81 1.79 14.18
CA VAL A 109 3.39 0.86 15.23
C VAL A 109 1.96 1.16 15.68
N ARG A 110 1.56 2.44 15.72
CA ARG A 110 0.18 2.84 16.04
C ARG A 110 -0.80 2.38 14.95
N VAL A 111 -0.42 2.47 13.67
CA VAL A 111 -1.21 1.92 12.56
C VAL A 111 -1.34 0.41 12.71
N GLU A 112 -0.24 -0.32 12.92
CA GLU A 112 -0.24 -1.78 13.07
C GLU A 112 -1.14 -2.25 14.22
N ARG A 113 -1.06 -1.62 15.40
CA ARG A 113 -1.97 -1.91 16.52
C ARG A 113 -3.45 -1.70 16.17
N THR A 114 -3.74 -0.65 15.40
CA THR A 114 -5.12 -0.37 14.97
C THR A 114 -5.59 -1.43 13.97
N LEU A 115 -4.72 -1.84 13.06
CA LEU A 115 -5.02 -2.92 12.11
C LEU A 115 -5.30 -4.23 12.82
N ASP A 116 -4.50 -4.60 13.81
CA ASP A 116 -4.72 -5.82 14.60
C ASP A 116 -6.02 -5.78 15.40
N ALA A 117 -6.44 -4.59 15.88
CA ALA A 117 -7.70 -4.43 16.59
C ALA A 117 -8.94 -4.53 15.68
N VAL A 118 -8.84 -4.12 14.41
CA VAL A 118 -9.95 -4.12 13.45
C VAL A 118 -10.01 -5.41 12.62
N LEU A 119 -8.86 -6.01 12.32
CA LEU A 119 -8.73 -7.17 11.43
C LEU A 119 -8.35 -8.47 12.15
N GLY A 120 -8.19 -8.43 13.47
CA GLY A 120 -7.87 -9.56 14.35
C GLY A 120 -9.09 -10.29 14.86
#